data_AF-A0A381F6W2-F1
#
_entry.id   AF-A0A381F6W2-F1
#
_cell.length_a   1.000
_cell.length_b   1.000
_cell.length_c   1.000
_cell.angle_alpha   90.00
_cell.angle_beta   90.00
_cell.angle_gamma   90.00
#
_symmetry.space_group_name_H-M   'P 1'
#
loop_
_entity.id
_entity.type
_entity.pdbx_description
1 polymer ?
#
loop_
_entity_poly.entity_id
_entity_poly.type
_entity_poly.pdbx_seq_one_letter_code
_entity_poly.pdbx_strand_id
1 'polypeptide(L)'
;MNNIYNGFTFVKALSLNNPTGTSTIGKSLLENASEEKPFLHAVVEFRTVYKTYDGSFGYDWYRKNDNGQSYGGMYKSFIESGYKDGKTNLKTDEAINRFLDMYEEISINLSFRKSQKEREEKNYQVPYLSMFSKETVEAMKLPKDFVQPQFSVTLSAIVEIARNSVLKFEYDTTLFDITPQILADKSADRGIHQSKTKEITIICKKDLDSNKEIKIYAYPQDRKYKRSLAGKITVLQNNEKVRKNVNFALVNIKTNIKNVPSPNANTGEIEPAEVDALRKAMYQCLILPNILEVPLLDLSDNDNFKIIKNNFGNDQYGKYIFHKTIPTVKWTDGGIFHSYAYSDCHDYVKKLYISKNQNLLKRTFYKNSKETVDEQYLIDNIFTVFAFREDSFQTYRSSYFFDNHAVEGEVKNIGENTAMLFNSLNSAKRANDTSLAHEVLHGLGIYHTHIDENPIPTSKILCTFEEKSTDNYMSYRAVDPDGTVKGGERETLWRWQWKIANKNIPEIESDPK
;
A
#
# COMPACT_ATOMS: atom_id res chain seq x y z
N MET A 1 -31.32 43.51 1.11
CA MET A 1 -32.76 43.38 1.36
C MET A 1 -33.03 41.89 1.58
N ASN A 2 -32.97 41.42 2.84
CA ASN A 2 -34.11 41.16 3.74
C ASN A 2 -35.06 40.12 3.14
N ASN A 3 -35.38 38.95 3.72
CA ASN A 3 -35.52 38.50 5.11
C ASN A 3 -35.25 36.98 5.21
N ILE A 4 -34.57 36.41 6.22
CA ILE A 4 -35.01 36.05 7.59
C ILE A 4 -36.13 34.97 7.61
N TYR A 5 -35.84 33.75 8.10
CA TYR A 5 -36.33 33.25 9.41
C TYR A 5 -35.91 31.80 9.82
N ASN A 6 -35.40 31.69 11.06
CA ASN A 6 -35.41 30.62 12.10
C ASN A 6 -35.01 29.17 11.77
N GLY A 7 -34.13 28.47 12.50
CA GLY A 7 -33.60 28.65 13.86
C GLY A 7 -34.48 27.96 14.92
N PHE A 8 -34.10 26.75 15.37
CA PHE A 8 -34.54 26.20 16.66
C PHE A 8 -33.44 25.37 17.32
N THR A 9 -32.93 25.93 18.42
CA THR A 9 -32.06 25.32 19.42
C THR A 9 -32.94 24.95 20.62
N PHE A 10 -32.76 23.78 21.23
CA PHE A 10 -33.39 23.45 22.51
C PHE A 10 -32.32 23.27 23.60
N VAL A 11 -32.31 24.19 24.57
CA VAL A 11 -31.73 24.05 25.91
C VAL A 11 -32.65 24.75 26.91
N LYS A 12 -32.69 24.18 28.14
CA LYS A 12 -33.32 24.60 29.42
C LYS A 12 -34.66 23.94 29.74
N ALA A 13 -35.01 23.59 30.98
CA ALA A 13 -34.30 23.48 32.26
C ALA A 13 -35.26 22.85 33.30
N LEU A 14 -34.67 22.20 34.31
CA LEU A 14 -35.05 22.08 35.73
C LEU A 14 -36.50 22.36 36.19
N SER A 15 -37.07 21.45 36.99
CA SER A 15 -37.65 21.78 38.32
C SER A 15 -37.91 20.54 39.20
N LEU A 16 -37.24 20.57 40.36
CA LEU A 16 -37.60 20.17 41.74
C LEU A 16 -38.75 19.17 41.99
N ASN A 17 -38.46 18.17 42.84
CA ASN A 17 -39.24 17.90 44.07
C ASN A 17 -38.45 17.00 45.05
N ASN A 18 -38.26 17.49 46.28
CA ASN A 18 -37.96 16.72 47.49
C ASN A 18 -39.29 16.34 48.17
N PRO A 19 -39.34 15.28 48.99
CA PRO A 19 -39.41 15.55 50.44
C PRO A 19 -38.66 14.55 51.35
N THR A 20 -38.03 15.13 52.38
CA THR A 20 -37.89 14.72 53.80
C THR A 20 -37.54 13.27 54.20
N GLY A 21 -36.47 13.12 55.01
CA GLY A 21 -36.30 11.96 55.92
C GLY A 21 -34.92 11.76 56.55
N THR A 22 -34.62 12.47 57.65
CA THR A 22 -33.79 12.08 58.82
C THR A 22 -32.41 11.39 58.70
N SER A 23 -31.36 12.15 59.06
CA SER A 23 -30.27 11.86 60.03
C SER A 23 -29.71 10.43 60.19
N THR A 24 -28.43 10.24 59.84
CA THR A 24 -27.42 9.79 60.83
C THR A 24 -25.99 10.09 60.37
N ILE A 25 -25.18 10.50 61.34
CA ILE A 25 -23.77 10.89 61.23
C ILE A 25 -22.92 9.64 60.97
N GLY A 26 -22.12 9.66 59.91
CA GLY A 26 -21.07 8.69 59.66
C GLY A 26 -19.96 9.33 58.84
N LYS A 27 -18.81 9.61 59.48
CA LYS A 27 -17.57 9.98 58.80
C LYS A 27 -17.17 8.85 57.84
N SER A 28 -17.40 9.02 56.54
CA SER A 28 -16.70 8.23 55.51
C SER A 28 -15.59 9.08 54.92
N LEU A 29 -14.36 8.63 55.15
CA LEU A 29 -13.18 9.02 54.41
C LEU A 29 -13.51 8.95 52.91
N LEU A 30 -13.60 10.11 52.26
CA LEU A 30 -13.52 10.20 50.82
C LEU A 30 -12.06 9.95 50.46
N GLU A 31 -11.72 8.67 50.28
CA GLU A 31 -10.59 8.28 49.46
C GLU A 31 -10.88 8.77 48.04
N ASN A 32 -10.18 9.84 47.65
CA ASN A 32 -9.88 10.12 46.25
C ASN A 32 -9.00 8.98 45.72
N ALA A 33 -9.58 7.83 45.42
CA ALA A 33 -8.96 6.85 44.56
C ALA A 33 -9.09 7.37 43.12
N SER A 34 -8.13 8.17 42.68
CA SER A 34 -7.87 8.26 41.25
C SER A 34 -7.54 6.83 40.80
N GLU A 35 -8.36 6.23 39.94
CA GLU A 35 -8.07 4.92 39.35
C GLU A 35 -6.76 5.01 38.56
N GLU A 36 -5.63 4.74 39.21
CA GLU A 36 -4.37 4.51 38.52
C GLU A 36 -4.57 3.29 37.61
N LYS A 37 -4.45 3.51 36.29
CA LYS A 37 -4.48 2.42 35.31
C LYS A 37 -3.45 1.35 35.74
N PRO A 38 -3.87 0.08 35.91
CA PRO A 38 -2.98 -0.95 36.44
C PRO A 38 -1.76 -1.14 35.53
N PHE A 39 -0.59 -1.33 36.15
CA PHE A 39 0.67 -1.53 35.42
C PHE A 39 0.60 -2.77 34.51
N LEU A 40 1.15 -2.65 33.31
CA LEU A 40 1.42 -3.76 32.40
C LEU A 40 2.58 -4.61 32.91
N HIS A 41 2.50 -5.92 32.70
CA HIS A 41 3.56 -6.85 33.07
C HIS A 41 4.57 -7.09 31.95
N ALA A 42 4.15 -6.90 30.70
CA ALA A 42 5.01 -6.97 29.53
C ALA A 42 4.38 -6.18 28.36
N VAL A 43 5.20 -5.90 27.36
CA VAL A 43 4.82 -5.39 26.04
C VAL A 43 5.35 -6.37 25.00
N VAL A 44 4.52 -6.68 24.00
CA VAL A 44 4.86 -7.48 22.83
C VAL A 44 4.43 -6.70 21.59
N GLU A 45 5.39 -6.36 20.75
CA GLU A 45 5.13 -5.66 19.50
C GLU A 45 5.53 -6.53 18.31
N PHE A 46 4.60 -6.73 17.39
CA PHE A 46 4.82 -7.60 16.24
C PHE A 46 5.56 -6.88 15.12
N ARG A 47 6.39 -7.62 14.39
CA ARG A 47 7.17 -7.15 13.25
C ARG A 47 7.13 -8.21 12.15
N THR A 48 7.46 -7.82 10.92
CA THR A 48 7.85 -8.80 9.91
C THR A 48 9.09 -9.56 10.36
N VAL A 49 9.31 -10.75 9.83
CA VAL A 49 10.58 -11.46 10.03
C VAL A 49 11.67 -10.74 9.23
N TYR A 50 12.79 -10.46 9.88
CA TYR A 50 13.87 -9.65 9.34
C TYR A 50 14.40 -10.24 8.02
N LYS A 51 14.38 -9.43 6.94
CA LYS A 51 14.86 -9.77 5.58
C LYS A 51 14.18 -10.96 4.87
N THR A 52 13.06 -11.46 5.38
CA THR A 52 12.33 -12.56 4.72
C THR A 52 10.93 -12.17 4.25
N TYR A 53 10.40 -11.05 4.74
CA TYR A 53 9.20 -10.47 4.19
C TYR A 53 9.48 -9.90 2.81
N ASP A 54 8.60 -10.21 1.86
CA ASP A 54 8.77 -9.96 0.43
C ASP A 54 7.52 -9.32 -0.20
N GLY A 55 6.64 -8.75 0.63
CA GLY A 55 5.37 -8.16 0.19
C GLY A 55 4.22 -9.15 -0.04
N SER A 56 4.37 -10.44 0.27
CA SER A 56 3.37 -11.49 -0.01
C SER A 56 2.04 -11.39 0.76
N PHE A 57 1.97 -10.57 1.80
CA PHE A 57 0.75 -10.24 2.56
C PHE A 57 0.80 -8.80 3.04
N GLY A 58 -0.34 -8.17 3.34
CA GLY A 58 -0.35 -6.79 3.82
C GLY A 58 -0.05 -6.74 5.31
N TYR A 59 0.99 -6.01 5.72
CA TYR A 59 1.30 -5.80 7.12
C TYR A 59 1.75 -4.36 7.36
N ASP A 60 0.95 -3.63 8.12
CA ASP A 60 1.15 -2.21 8.41
C ASP A 60 1.38 -2.03 9.90
N TRP A 61 2.58 -1.58 10.27
CA TRP A 61 2.96 -1.25 11.63
C TRP A 61 3.73 0.07 11.67
N TYR A 62 3.53 0.86 12.72
CA TYR A 62 4.31 2.07 12.92
C TYR A 62 5.76 1.74 13.30
N ARG A 63 6.71 2.10 12.43
CA ARG A 63 8.15 1.91 12.65
C ARG A 63 8.71 2.98 13.58
N LYS A 64 8.94 2.61 14.84
CA LYS A 64 9.59 3.43 15.86
C LYS A 64 11.00 2.93 16.17
N ASN A 65 11.67 3.57 17.12
CA ASN A 65 13.00 3.15 17.54
C ASN A 65 12.96 1.78 18.23
N ASP A 66 13.29 0.75 17.48
CA ASP A 66 13.38 -0.61 17.98
C ASP A 66 14.81 -0.97 18.44
N ASN A 67 15.70 0.00 18.68
CA ASN A 67 17.11 -0.23 19.10
C ASN A 67 17.86 -1.23 18.20
N GLY A 68 17.69 -1.09 16.88
CA GLY A 68 18.30 -1.99 15.88
C GLY A 68 17.73 -3.41 15.88
N GLN A 69 16.63 -3.68 16.58
CA GLN A 69 16.01 -4.99 16.61
C GLN A 69 15.16 -5.25 15.35
N SER A 70 14.62 -4.24 14.68
CA SER A 70 13.77 -4.40 13.49
C SER A 70 14.46 -3.98 12.18
N TYR A 71 13.84 -4.34 11.06
CA TYR A 71 14.17 -3.82 9.74
C TYR A 71 13.53 -2.44 9.50
N GLY A 72 14.19 -1.60 8.70
CA GLY A 72 13.69 -0.30 8.25
C GLY A 72 14.02 0.88 9.18
N GLY A 73 14.04 2.09 8.62
CA GLY A 73 14.19 3.33 9.39
C GLY A 73 12.93 3.70 10.19
N MET A 74 13.09 4.60 11.15
CA MET A 74 11.97 5.15 11.93
C MET A 74 11.15 6.13 11.09
N TYR A 75 9.82 5.96 11.01
CA TYR A 75 8.98 6.84 10.19
C TYR A 75 9.14 8.32 10.54
N LYS A 76 9.22 8.64 11.83
CA LYS A 76 9.43 10.01 12.31
C LYS A 76 10.68 10.70 11.72
N SER A 77 11.69 9.94 11.31
CA SER A 77 12.92 10.50 10.75
C SER A 77 12.78 11.00 9.32
N PHE A 78 11.75 10.55 8.59
CA PHE A 78 11.62 10.85 7.17
C PHE A 78 10.19 11.26 6.76
N ILE A 79 9.25 11.44 7.70
CA ILE A 79 7.98 12.13 7.43
C ILE A 79 8.27 13.63 7.20
N GLU A 80 7.76 14.18 6.11
CA GLU A 80 7.96 15.60 5.76
C GLU A 80 6.69 16.43 5.96
N SER A 81 5.56 15.94 5.44
CA SER A 81 4.31 16.69 5.39
C SER A 81 3.09 15.76 5.26
N GLY A 82 1.92 16.31 4.94
CA GLY A 82 0.69 15.53 4.78
C GLY A 82 -0.54 16.39 4.50
N TYR A 83 -1.71 15.76 4.52
CA TYR A 83 -3.01 16.38 4.31
C TYR A 83 -3.95 16.04 5.47
N LYS A 84 -4.71 17.03 5.97
CA LYS A 84 -5.80 16.81 6.93
C LYS A 84 -6.86 17.89 6.79
N ASP A 85 -8.13 17.51 6.64
CA ASP A 85 -9.30 18.41 6.73
C ASP A 85 -9.20 19.69 5.86
N GLY A 86 -8.80 19.55 4.60
CA GLY A 86 -8.62 20.69 3.68
C GLY A 86 -7.30 21.45 3.85
N LYS A 87 -6.55 21.19 4.93
CA LYS A 87 -5.20 21.72 5.14
C LYS A 87 -4.20 20.84 4.41
N THR A 88 -3.59 21.41 3.38
CA THR A 88 -2.46 20.82 2.66
C THR A 88 -1.14 21.19 3.35
N ASN A 89 -0.08 20.44 3.05
CA ASN A 89 1.29 20.76 3.48
C ASN A 89 1.41 20.93 5.00
N LEU A 90 0.90 19.95 5.77
CA LEU A 90 1.03 19.92 7.22
C LEU A 90 2.48 20.14 7.67
N LYS A 91 2.66 20.79 8.82
CA LYS A 91 3.97 20.81 9.48
C LYS A 91 4.38 19.39 9.86
N THR A 92 5.67 19.10 9.90
CA THR A 92 6.20 17.76 10.17
C THR A 92 5.60 17.12 11.44
N ASP A 93 5.53 17.85 12.56
CA ASP A 93 4.93 17.31 13.80
C ASP A 93 3.42 17.03 13.65
N GLU A 94 2.69 17.85 12.89
CA GLU A 94 1.26 17.63 12.61
C GLU A 94 1.07 16.40 11.71
N ALA A 95 1.94 16.22 10.72
CA ALA A 95 1.94 15.05 9.83
C ALA A 95 2.27 13.76 10.59
N ILE A 96 3.27 13.80 11.49
CA ILE A 96 3.61 12.65 12.36
C ILE A 96 2.41 12.27 13.23
N ASN A 97 1.78 13.24 13.89
CA ASN A 97 0.59 12.97 14.70
C ASN A 97 -0.56 12.43 13.84
N ARG A 98 -0.76 12.99 12.63
CA ARG A 98 -1.76 12.51 11.69
C ARG A 98 -1.53 11.05 11.27
N PHE A 99 -0.26 10.67 11.08
CA PHE A 99 0.12 9.31 10.72
C PHE A 99 -0.09 8.35 11.91
N LEU A 100 0.21 8.78 13.13
CA LEU A 100 -0.07 8.03 14.37
C LEU A 100 -1.57 7.82 14.60
N ASP A 101 -2.41 8.82 14.30
CA ASP A 101 -3.88 8.75 14.42
C ASP A 101 -4.48 7.59 13.60
N MET A 102 -3.76 7.04 12.62
CA MET A 102 -4.23 5.91 11.80
C MET A 102 -4.15 4.55 12.51
N TYR A 103 -3.40 4.48 13.61
CA TYR A 103 -3.22 3.27 14.40
C TYR A 103 -4.03 3.36 15.69
N GLU A 104 -4.68 2.26 16.06
CA GLU A 104 -5.15 2.11 17.42
C GLU A 104 -3.96 2.16 18.38
N GLU A 105 -4.08 2.97 19.42
CA GLU A 105 -3.05 3.13 20.43
C GLU A 105 -3.43 2.42 21.73
N ILE A 106 -2.53 1.56 22.23
CA ILE A 106 -2.61 0.97 23.56
C ILE A 106 -1.57 1.64 24.46
N SER A 107 -2.05 2.30 25.52
CA SER A 107 -1.17 2.97 26.48
C SER A 107 -0.27 1.96 27.21
N ILE A 108 1.04 2.19 27.21
CA ILE A 108 2.01 1.32 27.89
C ILE A 108 2.38 1.91 29.26
N ASN A 109 1.89 1.26 30.33
CA ASN A 109 2.25 1.63 31.70
C ASN A 109 3.10 0.53 32.37
N LEU A 110 4.41 0.47 32.09
CA LEU A 110 5.32 -0.47 32.76
C LEU A 110 5.82 0.09 34.11
N SER A 111 5.83 -0.73 35.15
CA SER A 111 6.08 -0.28 36.54
C SER A 111 7.46 0.33 36.81
N PHE A 112 8.45 0.09 35.95
CA PHE A 112 9.79 0.65 36.10
C PHE A 112 10.00 1.95 35.32
N ARG A 113 9.06 2.37 34.46
CA ARG A 113 9.12 3.65 33.73
C ARG A 113 8.64 4.77 34.66
N LYS A 114 9.56 5.65 35.05
CA LYS A 114 9.35 6.57 36.18
C LYS A 114 8.67 7.86 35.75
N SER A 115 8.95 8.37 34.56
CA SER A 115 8.35 9.62 34.07
C SER A 115 7.12 9.37 33.20
N GLN A 116 6.18 10.31 33.20
CA GLN A 116 5.02 10.30 32.30
C GLN A 116 5.46 10.35 30.82
N LYS A 117 6.50 11.12 30.54
CA LYS A 117 7.16 11.19 29.23
C LYS A 117 7.69 9.82 28.76
N GLU A 118 8.36 9.04 29.62
CA GLU A 118 8.80 7.67 29.31
C GLU A 118 7.64 6.69 29.07
N ARG A 119 6.48 6.95 29.69
CA ARG A 119 5.27 6.13 29.53
C ARG A 119 4.58 6.45 28.20
N GLU A 120 4.47 7.73 27.85
CA GLU A 120 3.79 8.23 26.64
C GLU A 120 4.63 8.06 25.37
N GLU A 121 5.96 8.26 25.41
CA GLU A 121 6.85 8.13 24.24
C GLU A 121 6.96 6.71 23.66
N LYS A 122 6.31 5.73 24.30
CA LYS A 122 6.40 4.31 23.98
C LYS A 122 5.04 3.62 24.07
N ASN A 123 3.96 4.29 23.71
CA ASN A 123 2.68 3.62 23.47
C ASN A 123 2.81 2.57 22.35
N TYR A 124 1.90 1.59 22.35
CA TYR A 124 1.87 0.53 21.36
C TYR A 124 0.87 0.87 20.27
N GLN A 125 1.35 1.09 19.05
CA GLN A 125 0.53 1.23 17.85
C GLN A 125 0.19 -0.17 17.34
N VAL A 126 -1.09 -0.52 17.37
CA VAL A 126 -1.59 -1.84 16.96
C VAL A 126 -1.39 -2.00 15.44
N PRO A 127 -0.66 -3.02 14.98
CA PRO A 127 -0.48 -3.28 13.57
C PRO A 127 -1.73 -3.89 12.92
N TYR A 128 -1.85 -3.68 11.62
CA TYR A 128 -2.88 -4.26 10.79
C TYR A 128 -2.31 -5.37 9.90
N LEU A 129 -3.05 -6.46 9.78
CA LEU A 129 -2.72 -7.61 8.95
C LEU A 129 -3.83 -7.86 7.91
N SER A 130 -3.45 -7.84 6.64
CA SER A 130 -4.29 -8.19 5.50
C SER A 130 -3.78 -9.50 4.90
N MET A 131 -4.64 -10.53 4.93
CA MET A 131 -4.34 -11.87 4.43
C MET A 131 -5.62 -12.57 3.99
N PHE A 132 -5.50 -13.63 3.20
CA PHE A 132 -6.62 -14.45 2.77
C PHE A 132 -6.88 -15.60 3.75
N SER A 133 -8.04 -16.25 3.61
CA SER A 133 -8.32 -17.49 4.34
C SER A 133 -7.88 -18.72 3.54
N LYS A 134 -7.60 -19.81 4.25
CA LYS A 134 -7.23 -21.09 3.66
C LYS A 134 -8.31 -21.61 2.72
N GLU A 135 -9.58 -21.58 3.15
CA GLU A 135 -10.71 -22.02 2.32
C GLU A 135 -10.79 -21.24 1.00
N THR A 136 -10.55 -19.93 1.03
CA THR A 136 -10.59 -19.08 -0.15
C THR A 136 -9.43 -19.39 -1.10
N VAL A 137 -8.20 -19.49 -0.57
CA VAL A 137 -7.02 -19.80 -1.39
C VAL A 137 -7.11 -21.18 -2.03
N GLU A 138 -7.54 -22.20 -1.26
CA GLU A 138 -7.74 -23.56 -1.77
C GLU A 138 -8.86 -23.63 -2.83
N ALA A 139 -9.91 -22.81 -2.69
CA ALA A 139 -11.02 -22.75 -3.65
C ALA A 139 -10.64 -22.10 -5.00
N MET A 140 -9.67 -21.18 -5.02
CA MET A 140 -9.24 -20.51 -6.27
C MET A 140 -8.58 -21.46 -7.27
N LYS A 141 -7.95 -22.54 -6.79
CA LYS A 141 -7.22 -23.52 -7.63
C LYS A 141 -6.25 -22.86 -8.62
N LEU A 142 -5.52 -21.83 -8.17
CA LEU A 142 -4.52 -21.17 -8.99
C LEU A 142 -3.40 -22.15 -9.37
N PRO A 143 -2.77 -22.01 -10.54
CA PRO A 143 -1.56 -22.75 -10.91
C PRO A 143 -0.49 -22.64 -9.82
N LYS A 144 0.21 -23.73 -9.51
CA LYS A 144 1.18 -23.79 -8.40
C LYS A 144 2.42 -22.91 -8.60
N ASP A 145 2.73 -22.64 -9.86
CA ASP A 145 3.80 -21.78 -10.32
C ASP A 145 3.49 -20.28 -10.16
N PHE A 146 2.22 -19.91 -9.91
CA PHE A 146 1.86 -18.53 -9.63
C PHE A 146 2.08 -18.19 -8.16
N VAL A 147 2.43 -16.93 -7.88
CA VAL A 147 2.38 -16.41 -6.51
C VAL A 147 0.95 -16.52 -5.96
N GLN A 148 0.84 -17.28 -4.87
CA GLN A 148 -0.41 -17.54 -4.18
C GLN A 148 -0.72 -16.45 -3.16
N PRO A 149 -2.00 -16.07 -2.99
CA PRO A 149 -2.40 -15.27 -1.84
C PRO A 149 -2.10 -16.02 -0.55
N GLN A 150 -1.56 -15.32 0.46
CA GLN A 150 -1.14 -15.96 1.71
C GLN A 150 -2.31 -16.10 2.68
N PHE A 151 -2.52 -17.33 3.18
CA PHE A 151 -3.39 -17.62 4.32
C PHE A 151 -2.60 -18.07 5.57
N SER A 152 -1.29 -18.23 5.44
CA SER A 152 -0.35 -18.54 6.51
C SER A 152 0.76 -17.50 6.45
N VAL A 153 0.92 -16.72 7.50
CA VAL A 153 1.96 -15.67 7.57
C VAL A 153 2.84 -15.91 8.78
N THR A 154 4.12 -15.52 8.66
CA THR A 154 5.07 -15.61 9.76
C THR A 154 5.54 -14.22 10.16
N LEU A 155 5.39 -13.91 11.44
CA LEU A 155 5.82 -12.67 12.06
C LEU A 155 6.92 -12.94 13.10
N SER A 156 7.61 -11.88 13.50
CA SER A 156 8.47 -11.85 14.67
C SER A 156 7.88 -10.89 15.72
N ALA A 157 8.50 -10.81 16.89
CA ALA A 157 8.10 -9.85 17.90
C ALA A 157 9.29 -9.32 18.69
N ILE A 158 9.21 -8.06 19.10
CA ILE A 158 10.04 -7.48 20.15
C ILE A 158 9.26 -7.49 21.47
N VAL A 159 9.98 -7.68 22.58
CA VAL A 159 9.39 -7.85 23.90
C VAL A 159 10.12 -6.98 24.92
N GLU A 160 9.35 -6.45 25.88
CA GLU A 160 9.87 -5.82 27.10
C GLU A 160 9.07 -6.34 28.30
N ILE A 161 9.74 -6.98 29.27
CA ILE A 161 9.07 -7.68 30.38
C ILE A 161 9.38 -6.97 31.70
N ALA A 162 8.35 -6.40 32.33
CA ALA A 162 8.46 -5.79 33.67
C ALA A 162 8.37 -6.83 34.80
N ARG A 163 7.59 -7.89 34.59
CA ARG A 163 7.40 -8.96 35.59
C ARG A 163 7.41 -10.32 34.91
N ASN A 164 8.05 -11.29 35.54
CA ASN A 164 8.05 -12.69 35.10
C ASN A 164 6.62 -13.17 34.83
N SER A 165 6.33 -13.39 33.56
CA SER A 165 4.99 -13.69 33.07
C SER A 165 5.05 -14.74 31.98
N VAL A 166 4.01 -15.55 31.87
CA VAL A 166 3.77 -16.37 30.68
C VAL A 166 3.05 -15.51 29.65
N LEU A 167 3.63 -15.36 28.47
CA LEU A 167 3.02 -14.60 27.36
C LEU A 167 2.22 -15.58 26.49
N LYS A 168 0.89 -15.47 26.52
CA LYS A 168 -0.02 -16.42 25.86
C LYS A 168 -0.97 -15.71 24.91
N PHE A 169 -1.15 -16.29 23.72
CA PHE A 169 -2.11 -15.81 22.73
C PHE A 169 -3.55 -16.14 23.10
N GLU A 170 -4.45 -15.21 22.82
CA GLU A 170 -5.91 -15.34 22.89
C GLU A 170 -6.51 -14.85 21.58
N TYR A 171 -7.24 -15.74 20.92
CA TYR A 171 -7.84 -15.54 19.60
C TYR A 171 -8.98 -16.55 19.40
N ASP A 172 -9.79 -16.33 18.36
CA ASP A 172 -10.82 -17.28 17.96
C ASP A 172 -10.17 -18.50 17.27
N THR A 173 -10.10 -19.62 18.00
CA THR A 173 -9.50 -20.87 17.51
C THR A 173 -10.35 -21.56 16.45
N THR A 174 -11.56 -21.09 16.15
CA THR A 174 -12.33 -21.58 15.00
C THR A 174 -11.91 -20.89 13.70
N LEU A 175 -11.34 -19.68 13.80
CA LEU A 175 -10.91 -18.85 12.68
C LEU A 175 -9.40 -18.89 12.45
N PHE A 176 -8.59 -19.01 13.51
CA PHE A 176 -7.14 -18.98 13.41
C PHE A 176 -6.47 -20.19 14.05
N ASP A 177 -5.27 -20.50 13.57
CA ASP A 177 -4.27 -21.29 14.30
C ASP A 177 -3.00 -20.43 14.46
N ILE A 178 -2.46 -20.37 15.68
CA ILE A 178 -1.23 -19.63 15.98
C ILE A 178 -0.21 -20.55 16.63
N THR A 179 1.00 -20.57 16.06
CA THR A 179 2.12 -21.38 16.53
C THR A 179 3.37 -20.51 16.74
N PRO A 180 4.03 -20.56 17.92
CA PRO A 180 3.59 -21.24 19.13
C PRO A 180 2.48 -20.46 19.87
N GLN A 181 1.68 -21.15 20.69
CA GLN A 181 0.62 -20.51 21.49
C GLN A 181 1.14 -19.71 22.70
N ILE A 182 2.41 -19.93 23.09
CA ILE A 182 3.10 -19.28 24.20
C ILE A 182 4.48 -18.85 23.71
N LEU A 183 4.88 -17.62 24.01
CA LEU A 183 6.23 -17.16 23.70
C LEU A 183 7.25 -17.74 24.70
N ALA A 184 8.46 -18.02 24.23
CA ALA A 184 9.53 -18.60 25.05
C ALA A 184 10.12 -17.60 26.06
N ASP A 185 9.70 -16.34 26.03
CA ASP A 185 10.14 -15.27 26.94
C ASP A 185 9.55 -15.49 28.35
N LYS A 186 10.43 -15.63 29.35
CA LYS A 186 10.03 -16.02 30.73
C LYS A 186 10.63 -15.13 31.83
N SER A 187 11.68 -14.36 31.53
CA SER A 187 12.41 -13.53 32.48
C SER A 187 12.03 -12.06 32.31
N ALA A 188 11.99 -11.32 33.42
CA ALA A 188 11.93 -9.87 33.46
C ALA A 188 13.26 -9.27 32.97
N ASP A 189 13.51 -9.44 31.67
CA ASP A 189 14.65 -8.86 30.99
C ASP A 189 14.36 -7.36 30.82
N ARG A 190 15.23 -6.52 31.38
CA ARG A 190 15.08 -5.06 31.29
C ARG A 190 15.37 -4.61 29.86
N GLY A 191 14.47 -3.78 29.33
CA GLY A 191 14.61 -3.18 28.02
C GLY A 191 14.03 -4.03 26.89
N ILE A 192 13.91 -3.37 25.74
CA ILE A 192 13.37 -3.95 24.51
C ILE A 192 14.40 -4.90 23.91
N HIS A 193 13.99 -6.12 23.59
CA HIS A 193 14.81 -7.12 22.92
C HIS A 193 13.98 -7.96 21.95
N GLN A 194 14.64 -8.58 20.96
CA GLN A 194 14.00 -9.58 20.12
C GLN A 194 13.49 -10.76 20.94
N SER A 195 12.26 -11.22 20.67
CA SER A 195 11.70 -12.40 21.32
C SER A 195 12.61 -13.62 21.15
N LYS A 196 12.63 -14.47 22.17
CA LYS A 196 13.22 -15.81 22.11
C LYS A 196 12.45 -16.71 21.14
N THR A 197 11.17 -16.43 20.91
CA THR A 197 10.39 -17.01 19.81
C THR A 197 10.66 -16.22 18.54
N LYS A 198 11.44 -16.80 17.61
CA LYS A 198 11.85 -16.12 16.37
C LYS A 198 10.73 -15.99 15.34
N GLU A 199 9.81 -16.95 15.34
CA GLU A 199 8.74 -17.06 14.36
C GLU A 199 7.41 -17.33 15.05
N ILE A 200 6.42 -16.53 14.68
CA ILE A 200 5.03 -16.64 15.09
C ILE A 200 4.22 -16.83 13.81
N THR A 201 3.76 -18.05 13.57
CA THR A 201 2.93 -18.37 12.40
C THR A 201 1.47 -18.17 12.74
N ILE A 202 0.77 -17.40 11.90
CA ILE A 202 -0.68 -17.17 11.97
C ILE A 202 -1.31 -17.76 10.71
N ILE A 203 -2.22 -18.72 10.89
CA ILE A 203 -3.00 -19.34 9.82
C ILE A 203 -4.44 -18.83 9.94
N CYS A 204 -4.96 -18.21 8.88
CA CYS A 204 -6.38 -17.86 8.77
C CYS A 204 -7.12 -19.03 8.10
N LYS A 205 -7.97 -19.73 8.85
CA LYS A 205 -8.66 -20.93 8.37
C LYS A 205 -9.88 -20.61 7.52
N LYS A 206 -10.64 -19.59 7.91
CA LYS A 206 -11.93 -19.22 7.34
C LYS A 206 -12.02 -17.73 7.06
N ASP A 207 -12.87 -17.37 6.12
CA ASP A 207 -13.20 -15.99 5.81
C ASP A 207 -13.70 -15.25 7.07
N LEU A 208 -13.21 -14.03 7.22
CA LEU A 208 -13.54 -13.14 8.31
C LEU A 208 -14.65 -12.21 7.85
N ASP A 209 -15.76 -12.20 8.60
CA ASP A 209 -16.94 -11.37 8.36
C ASP A 209 -16.84 -9.94 8.94
N SER A 210 -15.85 -9.74 9.80
CA SER A 210 -15.45 -8.47 10.37
C SER A 210 -13.94 -8.50 10.63
N ASN A 211 -13.36 -7.36 10.97
CA ASN A 211 -12.02 -7.35 11.56
C ASN A 211 -12.02 -8.24 12.81
N LYS A 212 -10.95 -9.01 13.02
CA LYS A 212 -10.73 -9.84 14.20
C LYS A 212 -9.43 -9.45 14.88
N GLU A 213 -9.35 -9.76 16.17
CA GLU A 213 -8.20 -9.40 16.99
C GLU A 213 -7.45 -10.66 17.42
N ILE A 214 -6.13 -10.61 17.31
CA ILE A 214 -5.23 -11.57 17.96
C ILE A 214 -4.58 -10.83 19.11
N LYS A 215 -4.84 -11.28 20.34
CA LYS A 215 -4.30 -10.67 21.56
C LYS A 215 -3.23 -11.55 22.15
N ILE A 216 -2.25 -10.94 22.80
CA ILE A 216 -1.31 -11.64 23.68
C ILE A 216 -1.37 -11.03 25.07
N TYR A 217 -1.56 -11.89 26.06
CA TYR A 217 -1.66 -11.49 27.47
C TYR A 217 -0.44 -11.96 28.24
N ALA A 218 0.00 -11.12 29.17
CA ALA A 218 1.00 -11.47 30.16
C ALA A 218 0.31 -11.99 31.43
N TYR A 219 0.58 -13.25 31.74
CA TYR A 219 0.10 -13.93 32.94
C TYR A 219 1.22 -13.96 33.98
N PRO A 220 1.20 -13.06 34.97
CA PRO A 220 2.24 -13.00 35.99
C PRO A 220 2.28 -14.29 36.79
N GLN A 221 3.47 -14.75 37.15
CA GLN A 221 3.63 -15.95 37.99
C GLN A 221 3.11 -15.72 39.41
N ASP A 222 3.23 -14.49 39.92
CA ASP A 222 2.64 -14.09 41.20
C ASP A 222 1.13 -13.85 41.04
N ARG A 223 0.34 -14.76 41.63
CA ARG A 223 -1.14 -14.79 41.58
C ARG A 223 -1.80 -13.56 42.20
N LYS A 224 -1.07 -12.70 42.92
CA LYS A 224 -1.58 -11.42 43.43
C LYS A 224 -1.92 -10.44 42.31
N TYR A 225 -1.30 -10.58 41.15
CA TYR A 225 -1.51 -9.68 40.02
C TYR A 225 -2.44 -10.29 38.99
N LYS A 226 -3.37 -9.48 38.47
CA LYS A 226 -4.22 -9.87 37.33
C LYS A 226 -3.40 -9.87 36.04
N ARG A 227 -3.80 -10.67 35.04
CA ARG A 227 -3.22 -10.62 33.69
C ARG A 227 -3.34 -9.23 33.08
N SER A 228 -2.41 -8.86 32.21
CA SER A 228 -2.44 -7.59 31.45
C SER A 228 -2.34 -7.87 29.96
N LEU A 229 -3.01 -7.06 29.12
CA LEU A 229 -2.81 -7.12 27.66
C LEU A 229 -1.38 -6.67 27.35
N ALA A 230 -0.61 -7.52 26.68
CA ALA A 230 0.79 -7.26 26.34
C ALA A 230 0.96 -6.82 24.89
N GLY A 231 0.08 -7.27 23.99
CA GLY A 231 0.11 -6.90 22.58
C GLY A 231 -1.17 -7.31 21.87
N LYS A 232 -1.36 -6.77 20.66
CA LYS A 232 -2.55 -6.97 19.83
C LYS A 232 -2.19 -6.85 18.35
N ILE A 233 -2.82 -7.62 17.48
CA ILE A 233 -2.84 -7.42 16.02
C ILE A 233 -4.31 -7.35 15.58
N THR A 234 -4.62 -6.45 14.66
CA THR A 234 -5.93 -6.41 13.98
C THR A 234 -5.82 -7.11 12.63
N VAL A 235 -6.51 -8.23 12.45
CA VAL A 235 -6.62 -8.92 11.17
C VAL A 235 -7.87 -8.41 10.44
N LEU A 236 -7.70 -7.91 9.22
CA LEU A 236 -8.78 -7.27 8.47
C LEU A 236 -9.84 -8.28 8.02
N GLN A 237 -11.09 -7.81 7.92
CA GLN A 237 -12.17 -8.52 7.23
C GLN A 237 -11.69 -8.91 5.82
N ASN A 238 -11.84 -10.18 5.45
CA ASN A 238 -11.28 -10.69 4.19
C ASN A 238 -12.25 -11.55 3.38
N ASN A 239 -13.54 -11.59 3.74
CA ASN A 239 -14.57 -12.35 3.03
C ASN A 239 -14.87 -11.82 1.61
N GLU A 240 -15.73 -12.54 0.88
CA GLU A 240 -16.11 -12.22 -0.50
C GLU A 240 -16.67 -10.80 -0.72
N LYS A 241 -17.24 -10.18 0.32
CA LYS A 241 -17.78 -8.82 0.24
C LYS A 241 -16.67 -7.77 0.17
N VAL A 242 -15.51 -8.07 0.75
CA VAL A 242 -14.36 -7.17 0.81
C VAL A 242 -13.37 -7.46 -0.32
N ARG A 243 -13.22 -8.73 -0.72
CA ARG A 243 -12.35 -9.07 -1.84
C ARG A 243 -12.82 -8.41 -3.13
N LYS A 244 -11.89 -7.94 -3.94
CA LYS A 244 -12.16 -7.30 -5.24
C LYS A 244 -11.46 -8.09 -6.34
N ASN A 245 -12.18 -8.40 -7.41
CA ASN A 245 -11.55 -8.93 -8.63
C ASN A 245 -11.21 -7.78 -9.58
N VAL A 246 -10.02 -7.81 -10.17
CA VAL A 246 -9.64 -6.85 -11.23
C VAL A 246 -9.13 -7.64 -12.42
N ASN A 247 -9.71 -7.38 -13.60
CA ASN A 247 -9.29 -7.98 -14.85
C ASN A 247 -8.14 -7.16 -15.44
N PHE A 248 -7.00 -7.80 -15.68
CA PHE A 248 -5.80 -7.18 -16.24
C PHE A 248 -5.50 -7.76 -17.61
N ALA A 249 -5.38 -6.92 -18.62
CA ALA A 249 -4.79 -7.28 -19.91
C ALA A 249 -3.37 -6.71 -19.98
N LEU A 250 -2.39 -7.61 -19.93
CA LEU A 250 -0.97 -7.30 -20.05
C LEU A 250 -0.55 -7.52 -21.51
N VAL A 251 -0.19 -6.43 -22.19
CA VAL A 251 -0.09 -6.38 -23.65
C VAL A 251 1.32 -5.96 -24.07
N ASN A 252 2.02 -6.87 -24.73
CA ASN A 252 3.29 -6.56 -25.40
C ASN A 252 2.99 -5.74 -26.66
N ILE A 253 3.74 -4.67 -26.86
CA ILE A 253 3.64 -3.81 -28.04
C ILE A 253 4.84 -4.04 -28.95
N LYS A 254 4.57 -4.19 -30.25
CA LYS A 254 5.61 -4.18 -31.29
C LYS A 254 5.56 -2.88 -32.10
N THR A 255 6.70 -2.21 -32.22
CA THR A 255 6.90 -0.97 -32.97
C THR A 255 8.01 -1.08 -34.01
N ASN A 256 8.00 -0.16 -34.98
CA ASN A 256 9.11 0.04 -35.92
C ASN A 256 9.29 1.54 -36.19
N ILE A 257 9.68 2.29 -35.16
CA ILE A 257 9.70 3.77 -35.20
C ILE A 257 10.56 4.29 -36.35
N LYS A 258 11.76 3.72 -36.56
CA LYS A 258 12.71 4.18 -37.58
C LYS A 258 12.56 3.49 -38.93
N ASN A 259 11.48 2.73 -39.14
CA ASN A 259 11.22 1.96 -40.35
C ASN A 259 12.42 1.10 -40.80
N VAL A 260 13.07 0.44 -39.84
CA VAL A 260 14.19 -0.46 -40.11
C VAL A 260 13.68 -1.82 -40.60
N PRO A 261 14.40 -2.52 -41.50
CA PRO A 261 13.98 -3.84 -41.96
C PRO A 261 13.84 -4.86 -40.82
N SER A 262 12.80 -5.68 -40.86
CA SER A 262 12.64 -6.88 -40.01
C SER A 262 13.89 -7.77 -40.11
N PRO A 263 14.41 -8.38 -39.01
CA PRO A 263 13.77 -8.62 -37.71
C PRO A 263 13.95 -7.51 -36.67
N ASN A 264 14.45 -6.33 -37.04
CA ASN A 264 14.85 -5.28 -36.09
C ASN A 264 13.67 -4.47 -35.48
N ALA A 265 12.44 -5.00 -35.52
CA ALA A 265 11.29 -4.39 -34.86
C ALA A 265 11.40 -4.56 -33.34
N ASN A 266 11.01 -3.54 -32.60
CA ASN A 266 11.12 -3.51 -31.15
C ASN A 266 9.83 -4.03 -30.52
N THR A 267 9.89 -5.18 -29.86
CA THR A 267 8.78 -5.69 -29.05
C THR A 267 9.09 -5.48 -27.57
N GLY A 268 8.19 -4.80 -26.85
CA GLY A 268 8.24 -4.71 -25.39
C GLY A 268 7.78 -6.00 -24.74
N GLU A 269 8.29 -6.25 -23.53
CA GLU A 269 8.04 -7.48 -22.78
C GLU A 269 7.67 -7.12 -21.33
N ILE A 270 6.82 -7.96 -20.74
CA ILE A 270 6.48 -7.94 -19.31
C ILE A 270 7.06 -9.21 -18.71
N GLU A 271 7.95 -9.06 -17.75
CA GLU A 271 8.69 -10.17 -17.15
C GLU A 271 7.84 -10.89 -16.09
N PRO A 272 8.00 -12.21 -15.90
CA PRO A 272 7.28 -12.95 -14.86
C PRO A 272 7.46 -12.36 -13.45
N ALA A 273 8.66 -11.86 -13.14
CA ALA A 273 8.94 -11.22 -11.84
C ALA A 273 8.09 -9.96 -11.61
N GLU A 274 7.73 -9.23 -12.68
CA GLU A 274 6.85 -8.08 -12.58
C GLU A 274 5.41 -8.48 -12.30
N VAL A 275 4.95 -9.57 -12.92
CA VAL A 275 3.64 -10.16 -12.66
C VAL A 275 3.56 -10.66 -11.22
N ASP A 276 4.62 -11.26 -10.70
CA ASP A 276 4.73 -11.69 -9.31
C ASP A 276 4.67 -10.50 -8.34
N ALA A 277 5.42 -9.42 -8.63
CA ALA A 277 5.36 -8.19 -7.85
C ALA A 277 3.95 -7.55 -7.86
N LEU A 278 3.29 -7.55 -9.02
CA LEU A 278 1.90 -7.10 -9.15
C LEU A 278 0.96 -7.94 -8.28
N ARG A 279 1.05 -9.28 -8.34
CA ARG A 279 0.22 -10.19 -7.52
C ARG A 279 0.40 -9.89 -6.03
N LYS A 280 1.65 -9.80 -5.56
CA LYS A 280 1.97 -9.47 -4.17
C LYS A 280 1.32 -8.16 -3.73
N ALA A 281 1.53 -7.07 -4.49
CA ALA A 281 0.92 -5.77 -4.21
C ALA A 281 -0.62 -5.85 -4.15
N MET A 282 -1.25 -6.57 -5.09
CA MET A 282 -2.71 -6.74 -5.12
C MET A 282 -3.24 -7.52 -3.92
N TYR A 283 -2.54 -8.56 -3.48
CA TYR A 283 -2.95 -9.36 -2.34
C TYR A 283 -2.92 -8.60 -1.01
N GLN A 284 -2.00 -7.64 -0.83
CA GLN A 284 -2.04 -6.75 0.34
C GLN A 284 -3.36 -5.98 0.44
N CYS A 285 -3.94 -5.63 -0.72
CA CYS A 285 -5.20 -4.90 -0.85
C CYS A 285 -6.44 -5.81 -0.92
N LEU A 286 -6.32 -7.12 -0.71
CA LEU A 286 -7.38 -8.12 -0.94
C LEU A 286 -7.96 -8.07 -2.37
N ILE A 287 -7.11 -7.72 -3.34
CA ILE A 287 -7.44 -7.74 -4.77
C ILE A 287 -6.97 -9.06 -5.37
N LEU A 288 -7.85 -9.71 -6.12
CA LEU A 288 -7.57 -10.88 -6.93
C LEU A 288 -7.33 -10.45 -8.38
N PRO A 289 -6.07 -10.48 -8.86
CA PRO A 289 -5.76 -10.11 -10.22
C PRO A 289 -6.10 -11.27 -11.17
N ASN A 290 -7.08 -11.07 -12.03
CA ASN A 290 -7.41 -11.96 -13.13
C ASN A 290 -6.64 -11.51 -14.37
N ILE A 291 -5.48 -12.11 -14.58
CA ILE A 291 -4.50 -11.64 -15.57
C ILE A 291 -4.63 -12.45 -16.86
N LEU A 292 -4.81 -11.75 -17.98
CA LEU A 292 -4.61 -12.27 -19.32
C LEU A 292 -3.26 -11.77 -19.84
N GLU A 293 -2.30 -12.68 -19.92
CA GLU A 293 -1.02 -12.44 -20.59
C GLU A 293 -1.19 -12.71 -22.10
N VAL A 294 -1.20 -11.61 -22.86
CA VAL A 294 -1.06 -11.42 -24.32
C VAL A 294 -2.01 -12.14 -25.29
N PRO A 295 -2.66 -11.32 -26.14
CA PRO A 295 -2.22 -11.19 -27.53
C PRO A 295 -1.37 -9.95 -27.80
N LEU A 296 -0.33 -10.10 -28.64
CA LEU A 296 0.51 -9.01 -29.16
C LEU A 296 -0.34 -7.93 -29.84
N LEU A 297 -0.07 -6.65 -29.54
CA LEU A 297 -0.54 -5.55 -30.37
C LEU A 297 0.60 -5.06 -31.27
N ASP A 298 0.51 -5.42 -32.55
CA ASP A 298 1.47 -4.97 -33.56
C ASP A 298 1.08 -3.56 -34.06
N LEU A 299 1.94 -2.58 -33.77
CA LEU A 299 1.87 -1.19 -34.21
C LEU A 299 2.99 -0.86 -35.22
N SER A 300 3.75 -1.85 -35.68
CA SER A 300 4.88 -1.64 -36.58
C SER A 300 4.50 -1.04 -37.93
N ASP A 301 3.22 -1.10 -38.31
CA ASP A 301 2.66 -0.46 -39.51
C ASP A 301 1.76 0.75 -39.23
N ASN A 302 1.69 1.21 -37.98
CA ASN A 302 0.87 2.36 -37.61
C ASN A 302 1.64 3.67 -37.80
N ASP A 303 1.19 4.52 -38.72
CA ASP A 303 1.84 5.81 -39.02
C ASP A 303 1.90 6.76 -37.82
N ASN A 304 1.04 6.59 -36.81
CA ASN A 304 1.13 7.39 -35.58
C ASN A 304 2.37 7.04 -34.73
N PHE A 305 3.00 5.89 -34.99
CA PHE A 305 4.15 5.37 -34.26
C PHE A 305 5.40 5.19 -35.15
N LYS A 306 5.48 5.94 -36.27
CA LYS A 306 6.61 5.89 -37.21
C LYS A 306 7.25 7.25 -37.41
N ILE A 307 8.51 7.24 -37.82
CA ILE A 307 9.20 8.36 -38.47
C ILE A 307 9.35 7.96 -39.94
N ILE A 308 8.71 8.72 -40.82
CA ILE A 308 8.75 8.50 -42.28
C ILE A 308 9.45 9.67 -42.97
N LYS A 309 9.99 9.43 -44.15
CA LYS A 309 10.54 10.50 -45.00
C LYS A 309 9.41 11.12 -45.82
N ASN A 310 9.26 12.44 -45.79
CA ASN A 310 8.35 13.14 -46.68
C ASN A 310 8.95 13.26 -48.10
N ASN A 311 8.20 13.85 -49.04
CA ASN A 311 8.62 14.02 -50.44
C ASN A 311 9.90 14.86 -50.64
N PHE A 312 10.34 15.58 -49.61
CA PHE A 312 11.56 16.39 -49.61
C PHE A 312 12.73 15.70 -48.89
N GLY A 313 12.55 14.46 -48.41
CA GLY A 313 13.56 13.71 -47.66
C GLY A 313 13.69 14.11 -46.18
N ASN A 314 12.78 14.94 -45.67
CA ASN A 314 12.77 15.34 -44.26
C ASN A 314 12.02 14.31 -43.41
N ASP A 315 12.42 14.16 -42.14
CA ASP A 315 11.71 13.30 -41.19
C ASP A 315 10.35 13.91 -40.83
N GLN A 316 9.32 13.08 -40.95
CA GLN A 316 7.95 13.34 -40.53
C GLN A 316 7.62 12.35 -39.41
N TYR A 317 7.37 12.90 -38.23
CA TYR A 317 7.12 12.16 -37.01
C TYR A 317 5.63 11.83 -36.88
N GLY A 318 5.33 10.59 -36.52
CA GLY A 318 3.98 10.15 -36.18
C GLY A 318 3.45 10.89 -34.95
N LYS A 319 2.12 10.95 -34.83
CA LYS A 319 1.42 11.70 -33.77
C LYS A 319 1.93 11.40 -32.35
N TYR A 320 2.35 10.16 -32.09
CA TYR A 320 2.80 9.70 -30.76
C TYR A 320 4.31 9.50 -30.69
N ILE A 321 5.09 10.10 -31.59
CA ILE A 321 6.55 10.09 -31.57
C ILE A 321 7.05 11.50 -31.30
N PHE A 322 7.91 11.65 -30.29
CA PHE A 322 8.42 12.95 -29.88
C PHE A 322 9.47 13.47 -30.88
N HIS A 323 9.28 14.68 -31.38
CA HIS A 323 10.24 15.39 -32.24
C HIS A 323 10.96 16.47 -31.42
N LYS A 324 12.26 16.25 -31.16
CA LYS A 324 13.10 17.18 -30.43
C LYS A 324 13.58 18.32 -31.32
N THR A 325 12.89 19.45 -31.25
CA THR A 325 13.24 20.65 -32.02
C THR A 325 14.30 21.54 -31.34
N ILE A 326 14.54 21.36 -30.03
CA ILE A 326 15.46 22.18 -29.24
C ILE A 326 16.50 21.28 -28.53
N PRO A 327 17.80 21.43 -28.81
CA PRO A 327 18.85 20.59 -28.23
C PRO A 327 18.95 20.65 -26.70
N THR A 328 18.59 21.78 -26.09
CA THR A 328 18.72 22.02 -24.64
C THR A 328 17.62 21.39 -23.80
N VAL A 329 16.61 20.75 -24.41
CA VAL A 329 15.54 20.08 -23.67
C VAL A 329 15.95 18.65 -23.30
N LYS A 330 15.64 18.25 -22.06
CA LYS A 330 15.90 16.92 -21.48
C LYS A 330 14.90 15.84 -21.95
N TRP A 331 14.64 15.78 -23.26
CA TRP A 331 13.74 14.80 -23.87
C TRP A 331 14.44 14.00 -24.99
N THR A 332 14.01 12.75 -25.20
CA THR A 332 14.56 11.84 -26.22
C THR A 332 13.78 11.94 -27.53
N ASP A 333 14.47 12.38 -28.57
CA ASP A 333 13.95 12.36 -29.93
C ASP A 333 13.60 10.93 -30.37
N GLY A 334 12.44 10.76 -31.00
CA GLY A 334 11.94 9.45 -31.40
C GLY A 334 11.35 8.62 -30.26
N GLY A 335 11.30 9.14 -29.03
CA GLY A 335 10.63 8.47 -27.90
C GLY A 335 9.10 8.52 -28.02
N ILE A 336 8.41 7.64 -27.30
CA ILE A 336 6.94 7.64 -27.26
C ILE A 336 6.45 8.91 -26.56
N PHE A 337 5.66 9.71 -27.27
CA PHE A 337 5.09 10.95 -26.78
C PHE A 337 3.69 10.72 -26.21
N HIS A 338 3.52 11.03 -24.93
CA HIS A 338 2.29 10.76 -24.18
C HIS A 338 1.81 11.92 -23.28
N SER A 339 2.45 13.10 -23.33
CA SER A 339 2.31 14.17 -22.34
C SER A 339 0.89 14.77 -22.15
N TYR A 340 0.67 15.24 -20.91
CA TYR A 340 -0.56 15.82 -20.32
C TYR A 340 -1.34 16.88 -21.12
N ALA A 341 -0.75 17.51 -22.13
CA ALA A 341 -1.43 18.56 -22.88
C ALA A 341 -1.82 18.17 -24.32
N TYR A 342 -1.28 17.08 -24.89
CA TYR A 342 -1.34 16.89 -26.35
C TYR A 342 -1.43 15.45 -26.91
N SER A 343 -1.60 14.40 -26.11
CA SER A 343 -1.79 13.07 -26.71
C SER A 343 -2.71 12.13 -25.93
N ASP A 344 -3.82 11.80 -26.58
CA ASP A 344 -4.73 10.66 -26.39
C ASP A 344 -4.07 9.28 -26.63
N CYS A 345 -2.74 9.15 -26.47
CA CYS A 345 -2.01 7.92 -26.82
C CYS A 345 -2.52 6.70 -26.03
N HIS A 346 -2.69 6.85 -24.72
CA HIS A 346 -3.27 5.82 -23.85
C HIS A 346 -4.64 5.35 -24.35
N ASP A 347 -5.54 6.29 -24.64
CA ASP A 347 -6.89 6.00 -25.11
C ASP A 347 -6.90 5.37 -26.51
N TYR A 348 -6.03 5.86 -27.39
CA TYR A 348 -5.88 5.34 -28.74
C TYR A 348 -5.41 3.89 -28.74
N VAL A 349 -4.33 3.59 -28.03
CA VAL A 349 -3.76 2.23 -27.94
C VAL A 349 -4.76 1.29 -27.27
N LYS A 350 -5.41 1.75 -26.18
CA LYS A 350 -6.45 0.98 -25.50
C LYS A 350 -7.61 0.64 -26.40
N LYS A 351 -8.21 1.64 -27.05
CA LYS A 351 -9.33 1.43 -27.97
C LYS A 351 -8.94 0.48 -29.09
N LEU A 352 -7.78 0.68 -29.71
CA LEU A 352 -7.29 -0.20 -30.77
C LEU A 352 -7.14 -1.65 -30.29
N TYR A 353 -6.58 -1.87 -29.11
CA TYR A 353 -6.44 -3.20 -28.53
C TYR A 353 -7.79 -3.86 -28.23
N ILE A 354 -8.68 -3.14 -27.55
CA ILE A 354 -10.01 -3.66 -27.16
C ILE A 354 -10.83 -4.00 -28.41
N SER A 355 -10.90 -3.11 -29.40
CA SER A 355 -11.65 -3.35 -30.64
C SER A 355 -11.12 -4.58 -31.39
N LYS A 356 -9.79 -4.77 -31.47
CA LYS A 356 -9.18 -5.94 -32.11
C LYS A 356 -9.43 -7.25 -31.35
N ASN A 357 -9.55 -7.19 -30.02
CA ASN A 357 -9.58 -8.38 -29.15
C ASN A 357 -10.90 -8.57 -28.39
N GLN A 358 -11.97 -7.85 -28.76
CA GLN A 358 -13.24 -7.81 -28.04
C GLN A 358 -13.79 -9.21 -27.72
N ASN A 359 -13.83 -10.10 -28.71
CA ASN A 359 -14.36 -11.46 -28.55
C ASN A 359 -13.52 -12.31 -27.58
N LEU A 360 -12.19 -12.19 -27.65
CA LEU A 360 -11.29 -12.88 -26.74
C LEU A 360 -11.50 -12.37 -25.32
N LEU A 361 -11.46 -11.07 -25.11
CA LEU A 361 -11.60 -10.44 -23.79
C LEU A 361 -12.94 -10.80 -23.15
N LYS A 362 -14.03 -10.75 -23.92
CA LYS A 362 -15.36 -11.17 -23.48
C LYS A 362 -15.39 -12.64 -23.09
N ARG A 363 -14.80 -13.53 -23.89
CA ARG A 363 -14.74 -14.97 -23.60
C ARG A 363 -13.85 -15.30 -22.39
N THR A 364 -12.78 -14.54 -22.18
CA THR A 364 -11.83 -14.80 -21.09
C THR A 364 -12.36 -14.27 -19.76
N PHE A 365 -12.74 -12.98 -19.72
CA PHE A 365 -13.08 -12.32 -18.46
C PHE A 365 -14.57 -12.36 -18.12
N TYR A 366 -15.44 -12.46 -19.13
CA TYR A 366 -16.87 -12.24 -18.95
C TYR A 366 -17.75 -13.35 -19.53
N LYS A 367 -17.20 -14.57 -19.70
CA LYS A 367 -17.89 -15.73 -20.31
C LYS A 367 -19.29 -15.99 -19.72
N ASN A 368 -19.40 -15.85 -18.41
CA ASN A 368 -20.62 -16.12 -17.64
C ASN A 368 -21.27 -14.84 -17.10
N SER A 369 -20.86 -13.67 -17.60
CA SER A 369 -21.45 -12.40 -17.17
C SER A 369 -22.90 -12.32 -17.61
N LYS A 370 -23.76 -11.78 -16.73
CA LYS A 370 -25.15 -11.45 -17.04
C LYS A 370 -25.29 -10.07 -17.68
N GLU A 371 -24.22 -9.29 -17.70
CA GLU A 371 -24.21 -7.92 -18.20
C GLU A 371 -24.00 -7.85 -19.71
N THR A 372 -24.46 -6.75 -20.31
CA THR A 372 -24.19 -6.48 -21.73
C THR A 372 -22.73 -6.03 -21.87
N VAL A 373 -21.88 -6.96 -22.30
CA VAL A 373 -20.44 -6.71 -22.53
C VAL A 373 -20.24 -6.24 -23.96
N ASP A 374 -20.24 -4.92 -24.15
CA ASP A 374 -19.86 -4.22 -25.37
C ASP A 374 -18.43 -3.65 -25.30
N GLU A 375 -17.99 -2.90 -26.31
CA GLU A 375 -16.63 -2.34 -26.36
C GLU A 375 -16.37 -1.34 -25.22
N GLN A 376 -17.33 -0.45 -24.93
CA GLN A 376 -17.19 0.55 -23.88
C GLN A 376 -17.10 -0.10 -22.50
N TYR A 377 -17.93 -1.11 -22.26
CA TYR A 377 -17.86 -1.90 -21.04
C TYR A 377 -16.46 -2.51 -20.82
N LEU A 378 -15.83 -3.05 -21.87
CA LEU A 378 -14.47 -3.59 -21.78
C LEU A 378 -13.43 -2.49 -21.51
N ILE A 379 -13.58 -1.32 -22.14
CA ILE A 379 -12.70 -0.17 -21.90
C ILE A 379 -12.77 0.27 -20.43
N ASP A 380 -13.96 0.32 -19.84
CA ASP A 380 -14.16 0.81 -18.48
C ASP A 380 -13.76 -0.21 -17.41
N ASN A 381 -13.89 -1.51 -17.69
CA ASN A 381 -13.75 -2.56 -16.68
C ASN A 381 -12.48 -3.42 -16.80
N ILE A 382 -11.66 -3.22 -17.83
CA ILE A 382 -10.36 -3.91 -17.95
C ILE A 382 -9.23 -2.91 -17.70
N PHE A 383 -8.34 -3.26 -16.78
CA PHE A 383 -7.08 -2.56 -16.61
C PHE A 383 -6.11 -3.04 -17.69
N THR A 384 -5.65 -2.14 -18.55
CA THR A 384 -4.77 -2.47 -19.68
C THR A 384 -3.39 -1.89 -19.46
N VAL A 385 -2.36 -2.73 -19.57
CA VAL A 385 -0.96 -2.30 -19.49
C VAL A 385 -0.27 -2.58 -20.82
N PHE A 386 0.35 -1.57 -21.41
CA PHE A 386 1.03 -1.65 -22.70
C PHE A 386 2.55 -1.55 -22.50
N ALA A 387 3.27 -2.65 -22.74
CA ALA A 387 4.72 -2.68 -22.63
C ALA A 387 5.38 -2.35 -23.98
N PHE A 388 6.08 -1.22 -24.02
CA PHE A 388 6.91 -0.79 -25.13
C PHE A 388 8.39 -1.13 -24.82
N ARG A 389 9.13 -1.49 -25.87
CA ARG A 389 10.61 -1.58 -25.79
C ARG A 389 11.29 -0.24 -26.02
N GLU A 390 10.55 0.71 -26.56
CA GLU A 390 11.02 2.06 -26.88
C GLU A 390 11.17 2.90 -25.61
N ASP A 391 11.96 3.97 -25.70
CA ASP A 391 12.08 4.96 -24.63
C ASP A 391 10.81 5.85 -24.58
N SER A 392 10.38 6.22 -23.36
CA SER A 392 9.49 7.37 -23.16
C SER A 392 10.20 8.66 -23.63
N PHE A 393 9.45 9.65 -24.12
CA PHE A 393 10.04 10.94 -24.49
C PHE A 393 10.75 11.65 -23.31
N GLN A 394 10.34 11.34 -22.08
CA GLN A 394 10.95 11.88 -20.85
C GLN A 394 12.21 11.13 -20.41
N THR A 395 12.48 9.95 -20.98
CA THR A 395 13.79 9.32 -20.84
C THR A 395 14.81 10.20 -21.57
N TYR A 396 16.01 10.41 -21.01
CA TYR A 396 17.09 11.10 -21.72
C TYR A 396 18.46 10.56 -21.31
N ARG A 397 19.33 10.48 -22.31
CA ARG A 397 20.75 10.10 -22.18
C ARG A 397 21.58 11.26 -22.71
N SER A 398 22.42 11.85 -21.88
CA SER A 398 23.17 13.03 -22.29
C SER A 398 24.57 13.05 -21.72
N SER A 399 25.55 13.31 -22.56
CA SER A 399 26.88 13.76 -22.12
C SER A 399 26.90 15.25 -21.78
N TYR A 400 25.85 15.99 -22.16
CA TYR A 400 25.70 17.43 -21.92
C TYR A 400 25.08 17.73 -20.55
N PHE A 401 24.24 16.83 -20.04
CA PHE A 401 23.69 16.88 -18.70
C PHE A 401 24.45 15.88 -17.82
N PHE A 402 24.82 16.26 -16.61
CA PHE A 402 25.55 15.37 -15.69
C PHE A 402 24.65 14.28 -15.07
N ASP A 403 23.44 14.10 -15.59
CA ASP A 403 22.43 13.14 -15.16
C ASP A 403 21.76 12.46 -16.36
N ASN A 404 21.48 11.16 -16.22
CA ASN A 404 20.61 10.42 -17.13
C ASN A 404 19.33 10.04 -16.38
N HIS A 405 18.21 9.95 -17.10
CA HIS A 405 16.90 9.63 -16.52
C HIS A 405 16.17 8.63 -17.43
N ALA A 406 15.52 7.62 -16.85
CA ALA A 406 14.54 6.79 -17.54
C ALA A 406 13.20 6.81 -16.81
N VAL A 407 12.13 6.97 -17.58
CA VAL A 407 10.74 6.79 -17.11
C VAL A 407 10.33 5.38 -17.53
N GLU A 408 10.29 4.46 -16.56
CA GLU A 408 10.00 3.04 -16.81
C GLU A 408 8.51 2.73 -16.93
N GLY A 409 7.65 3.67 -16.56
CA GLY A 409 6.21 3.54 -16.67
C GLY A 409 5.50 4.86 -16.43
N GLU A 410 4.25 4.90 -16.87
CA GLU A 410 3.31 5.98 -16.58
C GLU A 410 1.87 5.46 -16.69
N VAL A 411 1.01 5.96 -15.82
CA VAL A 411 -0.44 5.82 -15.94
C VAL A 411 -1.03 7.01 -16.71
N LYS A 412 -2.13 6.80 -17.45
CA LYS A 412 -2.88 7.89 -18.10
C LYS A 412 -3.21 9.03 -17.13
N ASN A 413 -3.72 8.67 -15.95
CA ASN A 413 -3.96 9.53 -14.81
C ASN A 413 -4.16 8.66 -13.57
N ILE A 414 -4.01 9.23 -12.38
CA ILE A 414 -4.24 8.51 -11.13
C ILE A 414 -5.72 8.13 -11.02
N GLY A 415 -6.00 6.84 -10.87
CA GLY A 415 -7.36 6.28 -10.87
C GLY A 415 -7.88 5.86 -12.25
N GLU A 416 -7.08 6.00 -13.31
CA GLU A 416 -7.41 5.49 -14.64
C GLU A 416 -6.80 4.11 -14.88
N ASN A 417 -7.55 3.25 -15.58
CA ASN A 417 -7.24 1.83 -15.74
C ASN A 417 -6.31 1.52 -16.94
N THR A 418 -5.37 2.42 -17.24
CA THR A 418 -4.47 2.30 -18.39
C THR A 418 -3.07 2.78 -18.06
N ALA A 419 -2.07 1.92 -18.25
CA ALA A 419 -0.67 2.24 -18.06
C ALA A 419 0.19 1.86 -19.28
N MET A 420 1.30 2.56 -19.45
CA MET A 420 2.36 2.23 -20.39
C MET A 420 3.63 1.93 -19.61
N LEU A 421 4.38 0.92 -20.05
CA LEU A 421 5.68 0.57 -19.52
C LEU A 421 6.74 0.74 -20.61
N PHE A 422 7.93 1.18 -20.20
CA PHE A 422 9.07 1.44 -21.06
C PHE A 422 10.32 0.78 -20.47
N ASN A 423 11.39 0.67 -21.26
CA ASN A 423 12.64 0.07 -20.79
C ASN A 423 13.53 1.04 -20.01
N SER A 424 14.45 0.49 -19.21
CA SER A 424 15.42 1.28 -18.45
C SER A 424 16.59 1.79 -19.31
N LEU A 425 17.44 2.63 -18.72
CA LEU A 425 18.64 3.14 -19.39
C LEU A 425 19.56 2.00 -19.83
N ASN A 426 19.85 1.94 -21.14
CA ASN A 426 20.76 0.98 -21.76
C ASN A 426 20.38 -0.50 -21.53
N SER A 427 19.10 -0.77 -21.29
CA SER A 427 18.61 -2.11 -20.99
C SER A 427 17.49 -2.52 -21.94
N ALA A 428 17.46 -3.82 -22.27
CA ALA A 428 16.33 -4.42 -23.01
C ALA A 428 15.10 -4.65 -22.11
N LYS A 429 15.23 -4.38 -20.80
CA LYS A 429 14.21 -4.56 -19.78
C LYS A 429 14.19 -3.39 -18.78
N ARG A 430 13.13 -3.30 -17.98
CA ARG A 430 13.07 -2.41 -16.81
C ARG A 430 14.11 -2.81 -15.76
N ALA A 431 14.59 -1.85 -14.97
CA ALA A 431 15.56 -2.11 -13.91
C ALA A 431 14.89 -2.66 -12.66
N ASN A 432 13.59 -2.42 -12.48
CA ASN A 432 12.87 -2.80 -11.29
C ASN A 432 11.60 -3.61 -11.61
N ASP A 433 11.52 -4.81 -11.06
CA ASP A 433 10.37 -5.71 -11.22
C ASP A 433 9.09 -5.12 -10.63
N THR A 434 9.19 -4.08 -9.80
CA THR A 434 8.02 -3.44 -9.17
C THR A 434 7.43 -2.29 -9.98
N SER A 435 8.00 -1.94 -11.15
CA SER A 435 7.50 -0.85 -11.99
C SER A 435 6.09 -1.12 -12.52
N LEU A 436 5.77 -2.35 -12.95
CA LEU A 436 4.40 -2.74 -13.29
C LEU A 436 3.42 -2.53 -12.12
N ALA A 437 3.78 -3.01 -10.93
CA ALA A 437 2.94 -2.88 -9.74
C ALA A 437 2.72 -1.40 -9.39
N HIS A 438 3.76 -0.57 -9.48
CA HIS A 438 3.71 0.87 -9.21
C HIS A 438 2.71 1.59 -10.12
N GLU A 439 2.78 1.40 -11.44
CA GLU A 439 1.84 2.05 -12.37
C GLU A 439 0.41 1.53 -12.20
N VAL A 440 0.24 0.24 -11.89
CA VAL A 440 -1.08 -0.31 -11.59
C VAL A 440 -1.67 0.32 -10.34
N LEU A 441 -0.87 0.52 -9.28
CA LEU A 441 -1.33 1.15 -8.04
C LEU A 441 -1.75 2.62 -8.27
N HIS A 442 -1.03 3.36 -9.12
CA HIS A 442 -1.49 4.67 -9.58
C HIS A 442 -2.84 4.59 -10.29
N GLY A 443 -3.01 3.64 -11.21
CA GLY A 443 -4.30 3.45 -11.89
C GLY A 443 -5.42 2.96 -10.98
N LEU A 444 -5.10 2.38 -9.82
CA LEU A 444 -6.05 2.08 -8.75
C LEU A 444 -6.30 3.28 -7.81
N GLY A 445 -5.67 4.42 -8.07
CA GLY A 445 -5.92 5.69 -7.42
C GLY A 445 -4.98 6.03 -6.27
N ILE A 446 -3.91 5.27 -6.08
CA ILE A 446 -2.91 5.51 -5.05
C ILE A 446 -1.89 6.53 -5.56
N TYR A 447 -1.57 7.53 -4.75
CA TYR A 447 -0.57 8.55 -5.08
C TYR A 447 0.81 8.15 -4.57
N HIS A 448 1.84 8.82 -5.07
CA HIS A 448 3.15 8.76 -4.43
C HIS A 448 3.09 9.16 -2.96
N THR A 449 4.07 8.64 -2.23
CA THR A 449 4.22 8.88 -0.80
C THR A 449 5.22 9.99 -0.51
N HIS A 450 5.55 10.82 -1.50
CA HIS A 450 6.43 11.98 -1.40
C HIS A 450 5.77 13.15 -2.14
N ILE A 451 6.35 14.35 -2.04
CA ILE A 451 5.76 15.56 -2.63
C ILE A 451 6.11 15.62 -4.12
N ASP A 452 5.17 15.24 -4.99
CA ASP A 452 5.26 15.51 -6.44
C ASP A 452 4.82 16.95 -6.78
N GLU A 453 3.79 17.41 -6.07
CA GLU A 453 3.12 18.68 -6.32
C GLU A 453 3.02 19.48 -5.02
N ASN A 454 3.28 20.78 -5.13
CA ASN A 454 3.18 21.72 -4.02
C ASN A 454 2.25 22.88 -4.41
N PRO A 455 1.08 23.05 -3.77
CA PRO A 455 0.60 22.31 -2.58
C PRO A 455 0.17 20.87 -2.86
N ILE A 456 0.14 20.04 -1.80
CA ILE A 456 -0.35 18.64 -1.89
C ILE A 456 -1.78 18.64 -2.46
N PRO A 457 -2.05 17.96 -3.59
CA PRO A 457 -3.25 18.22 -4.39
C PRO A 457 -4.51 17.52 -3.87
N THR A 458 -4.38 16.54 -2.97
CA THR A 458 -5.51 15.65 -2.61
C THR A 458 -5.45 15.13 -1.18
N SER A 459 -6.62 14.86 -0.60
CA SER A 459 -6.79 14.21 0.70
C SER A 459 -6.37 12.74 0.72
N LYS A 460 -6.17 12.14 -0.47
CA LYS A 460 -5.65 10.78 -0.60
C LYS A 460 -4.17 10.68 -0.22
N ILE A 461 -3.42 11.78 -0.15
CA ILE A 461 -2.04 11.82 0.32
C ILE A 461 -2.05 12.21 1.80
N LEU A 462 -2.23 11.21 2.67
CA LEU A 462 -2.36 11.46 4.11
C LEU A 462 -1.05 11.97 4.73
N CYS A 463 0.06 11.40 4.30
CA CYS A 463 1.40 11.72 4.77
C CYS A 463 2.37 11.59 3.61
N THR A 464 3.32 12.52 3.53
CA THR A 464 4.45 12.45 2.63
C THR A 464 5.73 12.17 3.41
N PHE A 465 6.63 11.47 2.75
CA PHE A 465 7.90 11.03 3.24
C PHE A 465 8.99 11.55 2.31
N GLU A 466 10.20 11.70 2.83
CA GLU A 466 11.39 12.02 2.04
C GLU A 466 11.49 11.05 0.86
N GLU A 467 11.76 11.58 -0.33
CA GLU A 467 11.90 10.78 -1.54
C GLU A 467 12.95 9.67 -1.32
N LYS A 468 12.66 8.43 -1.72
CA LYS A 468 13.57 7.26 -1.61
C LYS A 468 13.90 6.82 -0.17
N SER A 469 13.09 7.22 0.81
CA SER A 469 13.29 6.84 2.23
C SER A 469 12.52 5.59 2.69
N THR A 470 11.60 5.08 1.87
CA THR A 470 10.67 3.99 2.28
C THR A 470 10.77 2.77 1.37
N ASP A 471 10.30 1.63 1.85
CA ASP A 471 10.10 0.39 1.08
C ASP A 471 8.68 0.29 0.49
N ASN A 472 7.96 1.41 0.43
CA ASN A 472 6.61 1.46 -0.11
C ASN A 472 6.64 1.31 -1.64
N TYR A 473 5.68 0.59 -2.22
CA TYR A 473 5.53 0.49 -3.69
C TYR A 473 5.44 1.86 -4.37
N MET A 474 4.89 2.86 -3.69
CA MET A 474 4.68 4.22 -4.21
C MET A 474 5.81 5.20 -3.89
N SER A 475 6.94 4.71 -3.37
CA SER A 475 8.18 5.46 -3.29
C SER A 475 9.00 5.28 -4.57
N TYR A 476 9.76 6.31 -4.94
CA TYR A 476 10.85 6.12 -5.89
C TYR A 476 11.98 5.32 -5.25
N ARG A 477 12.65 4.51 -6.07
CA ARG A 477 13.90 3.83 -5.74
C ARG A 477 15.03 4.64 -6.37
N ALA A 478 16.07 4.97 -5.62
CA ALA A 478 17.26 5.57 -6.23
C ALA A 478 18.20 4.44 -6.65
N VAL A 479 18.69 4.53 -7.87
CA VAL A 479 19.94 3.87 -8.27
C VAL A 479 20.95 4.99 -8.40
N ASP A 480 21.97 4.98 -7.55
CA ASP A 480 23.09 5.91 -7.64
C ASP A 480 23.83 5.68 -8.98
N PRO A 481 24.57 6.68 -9.49
CA PRO A 481 25.32 6.58 -10.75
C PRO A 481 26.34 5.43 -10.81
N ASP A 482 26.75 4.91 -9.64
CA ASP A 482 27.67 3.77 -9.50
C ASP A 482 26.95 2.41 -9.48
N GLY A 483 25.62 2.40 -9.66
CA GLY A 483 24.78 1.20 -9.61
C GLY A 483 24.29 0.82 -8.21
N THR A 484 24.66 1.58 -7.17
CA THR A 484 24.19 1.31 -5.80
C THR A 484 22.72 1.67 -5.66
N VAL A 485 21.91 0.73 -5.18
CA VAL A 485 20.51 1.03 -4.88
C VAL A 485 20.42 1.75 -3.54
N LYS A 486 19.84 2.95 -3.53
CA LYS A 486 19.33 3.62 -2.34
C LYS A 486 17.83 3.33 -2.18
N GLY A 487 17.45 2.91 -0.98
CA GLY A 487 16.10 2.46 -0.64
C GLY A 487 16.02 0.92 -0.52
N GLY A 488 15.06 0.44 0.27
CA GLY A 488 14.75 -0.98 0.36
C GLY A 488 14.11 -1.51 -0.94
N GLU A 489 13.97 -2.83 -1.05
CA GLU A 489 13.08 -3.40 -2.07
C GLU A 489 11.66 -2.88 -1.83
N ARG A 490 10.95 -2.50 -2.91
CA ARG A 490 9.60 -1.95 -2.81
C ARG A 490 8.62 -3.10 -2.59
N GLU A 491 8.18 -3.26 -1.35
CA GLU A 491 7.47 -4.47 -0.91
C GLU A 491 6.23 -4.16 -0.08
N THR A 492 6.05 -2.92 0.38
CA THR A 492 4.99 -2.59 1.34
C THR A 492 3.97 -1.61 0.78
N LEU A 493 2.74 -1.73 1.28
CA LEU A 493 1.72 -0.69 1.24
C LEU A 493 1.20 -0.49 2.67
N TRP A 494 0.77 0.73 2.98
CA TRP A 494 0.07 1.01 4.22
C TRP A 494 -1.42 0.69 4.09
N ARG A 495 -2.07 0.48 5.23
CA ARG A 495 -3.49 0.12 5.30
C ARG A 495 -4.38 1.14 4.58
N TRP A 496 -4.07 2.42 4.72
CA TRP A 496 -4.83 3.46 4.04
C TRP A 496 -4.71 3.37 2.51
N GLN A 497 -3.57 2.94 1.97
CA GLN A 497 -3.40 2.68 0.53
C GLN A 497 -4.18 1.44 0.09
N TRP A 498 -4.23 0.39 0.94
CA TRP A 498 -5.06 -0.80 0.66
C TRP A 498 -6.53 -0.41 0.41
N LYS A 499 -7.06 0.48 1.25
CA LYS A 499 -8.43 1.01 1.14
C LYS A 499 -8.64 1.86 -0.12
N ILE A 500 -7.63 2.64 -0.53
CA ILE A 500 -7.71 3.43 -1.79
C ILE A 500 -7.81 2.47 -2.98
N ALA A 501 -6.93 1.47 -3.06
CA ALA A 501 -6.93 0.49 -4.13
C ALA A 501 -8.20 -0.39 -4.15
N ASN A 502 -8.68 -0.76 -2.96
CA ASN A 502 -9.86 -1.57 -2.73
C ASN A 502 -10.83 -0.89 -1.76
N LYS A 503 -11.76 -0.12 -2.32
CA LYS A 503 -12.80 0.59 -1.57
C LYS A 503 -13.75 -0.32 -0.77
N ASN A 504 -13.77 -1.63 -1.05
CA ASN A 504 -14.60 -2.60 -0.34
C ASN A 504 -14.05 -2.93 1.07
N ILE A 505 -12.77 -2.64 1.34
CA ILE A 505 -12.21 -2.76 2.70
C ILE A 505 -12.99 -1.82 3.62
N PRO A 506 -13.54 -2.25 4.76
CA PRO A 506 -14.30 -1.37 5.65
C PRO A 506 -13.44 -0.24 6.21
N GLU A 507 -14.06 0.92 6.39
CA GLU A 507 -13.49 1.97 7.24
C GLU A 507 -13.41 1.47 8.69
N ILE A 508 -12.36 1.88 9.39
CA ILE A 508 -12.24 1.74 10.84
C ILE A 508 -12.24 3.12 11.49
N GLU A 509 -12.47 3.18 12.79
CA GLU A 509 -12.58 4.45 13.51
C GLU A 509 -11.34 5.35 13.37
N SER A 510 -10.15 4.76 13.21
CA SER A 510 -8.89 5.48 12.97
C SER A 510 -8.67 5.90 11.51
N ASP A 511 -9.57 5.55 10.59
CA ASP A 511 -9.46 6.02 9.22
C ASP A 511 -9.72 7.53 9.11
N PRO A 512 -9.00 8.22 8.20
CA PRO A 512 -9.40 9.55 7.75
C PRO A 512 -10.87 9.58 7.36
N LYS A 513 -11.64 10.51 7.93
CA LYS A 513 -12.96 10.87 7.44
C LYS A 513 -12.87 11.88 6.31
#